data_AF-A0A1Y2CW78-F1
#
_entry.id   AF-A0A1Y2CW78-F1
#
_cell.length_a   1.000
_cell.length_b   1.000
_cell.length_c   1.000
_cell.angle_alpha   90.00
_cell.angle_beta   90.00
_cell.angle_gamma   90.00
#
_symmetry.space_group_name_H-M   'P 1'
#
loop_
_entity.id
_entity.type
_entity.pdbx_description
1 polymer ?
#
loop_
_entity_poly.entity_id
_entity_poly.type
_entity_poly.pdbx_seq_one_letter_code
_entity_poly.pdbx_strand_id
1 'polypeptide(L)'
;MSIICVMSAIGFIYFRRKKTVTRTSLPSLLAFCGSMLVFTLSLIPLYSQPTGTSCKAMIWMQVLPFGVLMSSLIGKSWTDYKLIVVRRKNVSRLWVVRETVNLIVLAVEVGLLVLWSTLGSVSVAVVMTRTFIVEVCVLPGYSNPFGALLLAFNIILFCVASYLAFVTREAEVLVNESIFPSQICTTFGFLGMVVLPVLSVSEPGHNQIYIYGTAVWIAGLITMVAIVVPKAISIRADTKRINDKFVIL
;
A
#
# COMPACT_ATOMS: atom_id res chain seq x y z
N MET A 1 -5.65 7.66 11.47
CA MET A 1 -4.73 6.75 10.76
C MET A 1 -3.28 7.24 10.79
N SER A 2 -3.01 8.50 10.42
CA SER A 2 -1.64 9.02 10.28
C SER A 2 -0.82 8.93 11.57
N ILE A 3 -1.44 9.22 12.74
CA ILE A 3 -0.78 9.03 14.05
C ILE A 3 -0.35 7.58 14.26
N ILE A 4 -1.20 6.61 13.92
CA ILE A 4 -0.88 5.18 14.06
C ILE A 4 0.32 4.81 13.18
N CYS A 5 0.37 5.30 11.94
CA CYS A 5 1.49 5.07 11.01
C CYS A 5 2.81 5.68 11.51
N VAL A 6 2.74 6.88 12.10
CA VAL A 6 3.92 7.54 12.69
C VAL A 6 4.39 6.79 13.93
N MET A 7 3.48 6.44 14.83
CA MET A 7 3.81 5.69 16.05
C MET A 7 4.38 4.30 15.73
N SER A 8 3.84 3.60 14.72
CA SER A 8 4.39 2.33 14.26
C SER A 8 5.78 2.49 13.64
N ALA A 9 6.01 3.52 12.82
CA ALA A 9 7.31 3.78 12.22
C ALA A 9 8.37 4.09 13.30
N ILE A 10 8.05 4.95 14.28
CA ILE A 10 8.91 5.25 15.43
C ILE A 10 9.18 3.97 16.23
N GLY A 11 8.15 3.15 16.49
CA GLY A 11 8.29 1.86 17.15
C GLY A 11 9.26 0.93 16.42
N PHE A 12 9.12 0.78 15.10
CA PHE A 12 10.03 -0.05 14.30
C PHE A 12 11.47 0.47 14.31
N ILE A 13 11.68 1.79 14.28
CA ILE A 13 13.00 2.41 14.39
C ILE A 13 13.60 2.15 15.78
N TYR A 14 12.81 2.32 16.84
CA TYR A 14 13.25 2.09 18.21
C TYR A 14 13.64 0.63 18.45
N PHE A 15 12.84 -0.32 17.96
CA PHE A 15 13.10 -1.76 18.09
C PHE A 15 14.02 -2.36 17.00
N ARG A 16 14.64 -1.54 16.14
CA ARG A 16 15.46 -2.01 14.99
C ARG A 16 16.59 -2.98 15.35
N ARG A 17 17.10 -2.92 16.58
CA ARG A 17 18.20 -3.76 17.08
C ARG A 17 17.74 -5.14 17.58
N LYS A 18 16.44 -5.37 17.73
CA LYS A 18 15.91 -6.69 18.15
C LYS A 18 15.97 -7.64 16.95
N LYS A 19 16.50 -8.86 17.16
CA LYS A 19 16.68 -9.88 16.10
C LYS A 19 15.42 -10.12 15.26
N THR A 20 14.25 -10.02 15.87
CA THR A 20 12.92 -10.14 15.26
C THR A 20 12.70 -9.09 14.18
N VAL A 21 13.00 -7.83 14.48
CA VAL A 21 12.87 -6.70 13.54
C VAL A 21 13.99 -6.73 12.50
N THR A 22 15.19 -7.20 12.85
CA THR A 22 16.31 -7.32 11.91
C THR A 22 16.08 -8.43 10.87
N ARG A 23 15.35 -9.49 11.22
CA ARG A 23 14.98 -10.57 10.29
C ARG A 23 13.96 -10.11 9.27
N THR A 24 13.02 -9.26 9.68
CA THR A 24 12.12 -8.60 8.74
C THR A 24 12.86 -7.47 8.02
N SER A 25 12.62 -7.27 6.74
CA SER A 25 13.18 -6.13 6.04
C SER A 25 12.62 -4.81 6.56
N LEU A 26 13.34 -4.14 7.47
CA LEU A 26 13.03 -2.80 7.96
C LEU A 26 12.70 -1.81 6.83
N PRO A 27 13.41 -1.81 5.67
CA PRO A 27 13.06 -0.93 4.55
C PRO A 27 11.64 -1.17 4.02
N SER A 28 11.21 -2.44 3.93
CA SER A 28 9.85 -2.77 3.49
C SER A 28 8.82 -2.29 4.52
N LEU A 29 9.07 -2.44 5.83
CA LEU A 29 8.16 -1.95 6.88
C LEU A 29 8.02 -0.43 6.86
N LEU A 30 9.11 0.29 6.63
CA LEU A 30 9.07 1.74 6.46
C LEU A 30 8.34 2.13 5.18
N ALA A 31 8.53 1.39 4.08
CA ALA A 31 7.77 1.59 2.85
C ALA A 31 6.27 1.34 3.04
N PHE A 32 5.87 0.34 3.83
CA PHE A 32 4.47 0.10 4.22
C PHE A 32 3.88 1.28 5.01
N CYS A 33 4.57 1.74 6.05
CA CYS A 33 4.09 2.86 6.86
C CYS A 33 4.06 4.17 6.03
N GLY A 34 5.06 4.39 5.19
CA GLY A 34 5.16 5.56 4.32
C GLY A 34 4.08 5.59 3.26
N SER A 35 3.85 4.46 2.56
CA SER A 35 2.77 4.35 1.59
C SER A 35 1.40 4.58 2.23
N MET A 36 1.12 3.97 3.38
CA MET A 36 -0.14 4.20 4.11
C MET A 36 -0.30 5.64 4.56
N LEU A 37 0.77 6.29 4.99
CA LEU A 37 0.74 7.72 5.35
C LEU A 37 0.39 8.57 4.13
N VAL A 38 1.07 8.40 2.99
CA VAL A 38 0.77 9.13 1.76
C VAL A 38 -0.66 8.84 1.26
N PHE A 39 -1.11 7.59 1.37
CA PHE A 39 -2.47 7.19 1.01
C PHE A 39 -3.52 7.92 1.86
N THR A 40 -3.26 8.14 3.15
CA THR A 40 -4.14 8.97 4.01
C THR A 40 -4.05 10.46 3.69
N LEU A 41 -2.88 10.96 3.30
CA LEU A 41 -2.70 12.35 2.88
C LEU A 41 -3.42 12.64 1.55
N SER A 42 -3.67 11.62 0.72
CA SER A 42 -4.47 11.75 -0.51
C SER A 42 -5.90 12.25 -0.27
N LEU A 43 -6.39 12.16 0.97
CA LEU A 43 -7.69 12.70 1.39
C LEU A 43 -7.68 14.22 1.57
N ILE A 44 -6.52 14.85 1.79
CA ILE A 44 -6.45 16.31 2.02
C ILE A 44 -6.88 17.09 0.76
N PRO A 45 -6.37 16.78 -0.45
CA PRO A 45 -6.83 17.43 -1.68
C PRO A 45 -8.34 17.35 -1.91
N LEU A 46 -8.99 16.27 -1.47
CA LEU A 46 -10.45 16.08 -1.61
C LEU A 46 -11.29 17.09 -0.81
N TYR A 47 -10.73 17.67 0.26
CA TYR A 47 -11.39 18.72 1.05
C TYR A 47 -10.96 20.13 0.65
N SER A 48 -9.93 20.25 -0.19
CA SER A 48 -9.45 21.55 -0.68
C SER A 48 -10.23 22.01 -1.91
N GLN A 49 -10.19 23.31 -2.21
CA GLN A 49 -10.76 23.82 -3.46
C GLN A 49 -10.12 23.09 -4.67
N PRO A 50 -10.92 22.51 -5.57
CA PRO A 50 -10.40 21.74 -6.68
C PRO A 50 -9.75 22.68 -7.69
N THR A 51 -8.46 22.48 -7.89
CA THR A 51 -7.66 23.13 -8.90
C THR A 51 -7.09 22.03 -9.80
N GLY A 52 -6.76 22.35 -11.05
CA GLY A 52 -6.16 21.34 -11.94
C GLY A 52 -4.91 20.68 -11.34
N THR A 53 -4.16 21.42 -10.51
CA THR A 53 -3.00 20.91 -9.78
C THR A 53 -3.39 20.01 -8.61
N SER A 54 -4.39 20.38 -7.79
CA SER A 54 -4.84 19.53 -6.68
C SER A 54 -5.47 18.22 -7.17
N CYS A 55 -6.20 18.25 -8.30
CA CYS A 55 -6.74 17.05 -8.95
C CYS A 55 -5.63 16.09 -9.43
N LYS A 56 -4.56 16.63 -10.04
CA LYS A 56 -3.39 15.81 -10.43
C LYS A 56 -2.66 15.27 -9.21
N ALA A 57 -2.40 16.12 -8.21
CA ALA A 57 -1.74 15.73 -6.97
C ALA A 57 -2.51 14.63 -6.23
N MET A 58 -3.85 14.69 -6.25
CA MET A 58 -4.71 13.63 -5.70
C MET A 58 -4.37 12.28 -6.34
N ILE A 59 -4.37 12.17 -7.67
CA ILE A 59 -4.05 10.89 -8.33
C ILE A 59 -2.63 10.43 -8.05
N TRP A 60 -1.66 11.34 -8.03
CA TRP A 60 -0.28 11.01 -7.62
C TRP A 60 -0.23 10.41 -6.21
N MET A 61 -0.92 11.03 -5.25
CA MET A 61 -0.98 10.57 -3.88
C MET A 61 -1.81 9.29 -3.69
N GLN A 62 -2.53 8.83 -4.71
CA GLN A 62 -3.28 7.57 -4.65
C GLN A 62 -2.51 6.43 -5.31
N VAL A 63 -1.98 6.68 -6.50
CA VAL A 63 -1.33 5.67 -7.33
C VAL A 63 0.05 5.33 -6.80
N LEU A 64 0.93 6.32 -6.57
CA LEU A 64 2.29 6.06 -6.08
C LEU A 64 2.37 5.22 -4.80
N PRO A 65 1.64 5.55 -3.71
CA PRO A 65 1.73 4.73 -2.51
C PRO A 65 1.17 3.33 -2.74
N PHE A 66 0.16 3.15 -3.59
CA PHE A 66 -0.32 1.83 -3.94
C PHE A 66 0.75 1.01 -4.66
N GLY A 67 1.45 1.58 -5.64
CA GLY A 67 2.54 0.89 -6.32
C GLY A 67 3.76 0.64 -5.43
N VAL A 68 4.13 1.57 -4.55
CA VAL A 68 5.15 1.34 -3.49
C VAL A 68 4.75 0.19 -2.57
N LEU A 69 3.48 0.12 -2.18
CA LEU A 69 2.93 -0.94 -1.34
C LEU A 69 3.02 -2.30 -2.05
N MET A 70 2.51 -2.38 -3.28
CA MET A 70 2.44 -3.63 -4.04
C MET A 70 3.83 -4.10 -4.46
N SER A 71 4.73 -3.22 -4.90
CA SER A 71 6.13 -3.57 -5.19
C SER A 71 6.84 -4.08 -3.93
N SER A 72 6.65 -3.44 -2.78
CA SER A 72 7.18 -3.91 -1.50
C SER A 72 6.65 -5.29 -1.10
N LEU A 73 5.36 -5.55 -1.33
CA LEU A 73 4.73 -6.87 -1.12
C LEU A 73 5.30 -7.93 -2.05
N ILE A 74 5.43 -7.62 -3.34
CA ILE A 74 6.04 -8.50 -4.35
C ILE A 74 7.47 -8.84 -3.93
N GLY A 75 8.27 -7.84 -3.61
CA GLY A 75 9.66 -8.03 -3.23
C GLY A 75 9.81 -8.91 -1.98
N LYS A 76 8.97 -8.68 -0.97
CA LYS A 76 8.95 -9.49 0.25
C LYS A 76 8.52 -10.94 -0.06
N SER A 77 7.36 -11.12 -0.68
CA SER A 77 6.82 -12.45 -1.00
C SER A 77 7.75 -13.23 -1.93
N TRP A 78 8.40 -12.57 -2.89
CA TRP A 78 9.42 -13.20 -3.73
C TRP A 78 10.64 -13.67 -2.95
N THR A 79 11.09 -12.88 -1.97
CA THR A 79 12.21 -13.26 -1.11
C THR A 79 11.85 -14.48 -0.27
N ASP A 80 10.66 -14.47 0.33
CA ASP A 80 10.14 -15.58 1.14
C ASP A 80 9.98 -16.85 0.28
N TYR A 81 9.45 -16.72 -0.94
CA TYR A 81 9.39 -17.81 -1.91
C TYR A 81 10.79 -18.41 -2.22
N LYS A 82 11.78 -17.56 -2.49
CA LYS A 82 13.14 -18.04 -2.80
C LYS A 82 13.85 -18.67 -1.60
N LEU A 83 13.63 -18.15 -0.40
CA LEU A 83 14.25 -18.67 0.82
C LEU A 83 13.60 -19.96 1.28
N ILE A 84 12.27 -20.04 1.24
CA ILE A 84 11.53 -21.16 1.84
C ILE A 84 11.28 -22.27 0.82
N VAL A 85 10.73 -21.94 -0.35
CA VAL A 85 10.35 -22.93 -1.36
C VAL A 85 11.58 -23.40 -2.14
N VAL A 86 12.38 -22.46 -2.65
CA VAL A 86 13.57 -22.80 -3.47
C VAL A 86 14.80 -23.10 -2.61
N ARG A 87 14.75 -22.86 -1.30
CA ARG A 87 15.85 -23.10 -0.34
C ARG A 87 17.19 -22.46 -0.73
N ARG A 88 17.17 -21.29 -1.40
CA ARG A 88 18.40 -20.57 -1.76
C ARG A 88 19.06 -19.97 -0.51
N LYS A 89 20.39 -20.16 -0.37
CA LYS A 89 21.17 -19.68 0.77
C LYS A 89 21.80 -18.29 0.60
N ASN A 90 21.92 -17.78 -0.63
CA ASN A 90 22.56 -16.48 -0.91
C ASN A 90 21.61 -15.30 -0.69
N VAL A 91 21.45 -14.90 0.57
CA VAL A 91 20.54 -13.81 0.98
C VAL A 91 20.94 -12.46 0.38
N SER A 92 22.24 -12.11 0.36
CA SER A 92 22.71 -10.79 -0.10
C SER A 92 22.31 -10.46 -1.54
N ARG A 93 22.45 -11.43 -2.46
CA ARG A 93 22.09 -11.25 -3.87
C ARG A 93 20.58 -11.09 -4.07
N LEU A 94 19.77 -11.76 -3.24
CA LEU A 94 18.31 -11.63 -3.29
C LEU A 94 17.85 -10.22 -2.92
N TRP A 95 18.51 -9.61 -1.92
CA TRP A 95 18.21 -8.23 -1.52
C TRP A 95 18.50 -7.22 -2.62
N VAL A 96 19.65 -7.30 -3.28
CA VAL A 96 19.99 -6.39 -4.38
C VAL A 96 18.97 -6.53 -5.51
N VAL A 97 18.67 -7.76 -5.94
CA VAL A 97 17.69 -8.01 -7.00
C VAL A 97 16.31 -7.47 -6.62
N ARG A 98 15.89 -7.66 -5.36
CA ARG A 98 14.61 -7.13 -4.87
C ARG A 98 14.54 -5.60 -4.99
N GLU A 99 15.53 -4.89 -4.47
CA GLU A 99 15.52 -3.42 -4.52
C GLU A 99 15.62 -2.89 -5.94
N THR A 100 16.41 -3.55 -6.82
CA THR A 100 16.47 -3.18 -8.25
C THR A 100 15.12 -3.35 -8.93
N VAL A 101 14.41 -4.46 -8.70
CA VAL A 101 13.06 -4.67 -9.27
C VAL A 101 12.07 -3.63 -8.75
N ASN A 102 12.09 -3.33 -7.45
CA ASN A 102 11.22 -2.30 -6.87
C ASN A 102 11.48 -0.92 -7.49
N LEU A 103 12.75 -0.55 -7.68
CA LEU A 103 13.12 0.70 -8.33
C LEU A 103 12.65 0.77 -9.79
N ILE A 104 12.78 -0.32 -10.54
CA ILE A 104 12.32 -0.38 -11.94
C ILE A 104 10.80 -0.23 -12.00
N VAL A 105 10.06 -0.96 -11.15
CA VAL A 105 8.59 -0.86 -11.08
C VAL A 105 8.15 0.57 -10.77
N LEU A 106 8.79 1.20 -9.78
CA LEU A 106 8.48 2.57 -9.39
C LEU A 106 8.85 3.58 -10.48
N ALA A 107 9.98 3.40 -11.18
CA ALA A 107 10.37 4.26 -12.29
C ALA A 107 9.37 4.18 -13.45
N VAL A 108 8.88 2.98 -13.77
CA VAL A 108 7.83 2.78 -14.80
C VAL A 108 6.54 3.47 -14.37
N GLU A 109 6.11 3.30 -13.12
CA GLU A 109 4.90 3.91 -12.59
C GLU A 109 4.95 5.44 -12.58
N VAL A 110 6.07 6.01 -12.11
CA VAL A 110 6.32 7.46 -12.17
C VAL A 110 6.29 7.94 -13.62
N GLY A 111 6.94 7.21 -14.54
CA GLY A 111 6.90 7.54 -15.97
C GLY A 111 5.48 7.57 -16.53
N LEU A 112 4.66 6.57 -16.22
CA LEU A 112 3.25 6.51 -16.62
C LEU A 112 2.43 7.65 -15.99
N LEU A 113 2.66 7.97 -14.72
CA LEU A 113 2.00 9.09 -14.04
C LEU A 113 2.37 10.44 -14.63
N VAL A 114 3.64 10.64 -15.01
CA VAL A 114 4.10 11.86 -15.70
C VAL A 114 3.41 11.96 -17.05
N LEU A 115 3.41 10.90 -17.87
CA LEU A 115 2.74 10.88 -19.17
C LEU A 115 1.24 11.14 -19.04
N TRP A 116 0.58 10.52 -18.07
CA TRP A 116 -0.83 10.77 -17.77
C TRP A 116 -1.06 12.24 -17.37
N SER A 117 -0.16 12.83 -16.57
CA SER A 117 -0.31 14.20 -16.09
C SER A 117 -0.04 15.27 -17.15
N THR A 118 0.83 14.99 -18.12
CA THR A 118 1.17 15.93 -19.20
C THR A 118 0.20 15.83 -20.37
N LEU A 119 -0.24 14.61 -20.72
CA LEU A 119 -1.11 14.36 -21.87
C LEU A 119 -2.60 14.28 -21.49
N GLY A 120 -2.90 14.06 -20.21
CA GLY A 120 -4.28 14.02 -19.71
C GLY A 120 -4.86 15.41 -19.51
N SER A 121 -5.99 15.68 -20.15
CA SER A 121 -6.81 16.85 -19.87
C SER A 121 -7.56 16.65 -18.55
N VAL A 122 -7.13 17.37 -17.51
CA VAL A 122 -7.85 17.45 -16.24
C VAL A 122 -8.62 18.76 -16.22
N SER A 123 -9.93 18.70 -15.99
CA SER A 123 -10.78 19.87 -15.86
C SER A 123 -11.48 19.89 -14.50
N VAL A 124 -11.86 21.10 -14.07
CA VAL A 124 -12.70 21.29 -12.88
C VAL A 124 -14.09 21.62 -13.41
N ALA A 125 -15.11 20.89 -12.95
CA ALA A 125 -16.49 21.17 -13.30
C ALA A 125 -17.27 21.54 -12.05
N VAL A 126 -18.22 22.47 -12.23
CA VAL A 126 -19.17 22.85 -11.19
C VAL A 126 -20.39 21.94 -11.31
N VAL A 127 -20.63 21.10 -10.31
CA VAL A 127 -21.84 20.27 -10.23
C VAL A 127 -22.84 20.99 -9.34
N MET A 128 -23.93 21.45 -9.96
CA MET A 128 -25.05 22.05 -9.26
C MET A 128 -26.07 20.97 -8.92
N THR A 129 -26.20 20.68 -7.63
CA THR A 129 -27.30 19.86 -7.10
C THR A 129 -28.40 20.80 -6.59
N ARG A 130 -29.63 20.30 -6.42
CA ARG A 130 -30.77 21.11 -5.93
C ARG A 130 -30.49 21.85 -4.61
N THR A 131 -29.55 21.37 -3.81
CA THR A 131 -29.26 21.86 -2.45
C THR A 131 -27.85 22.41 -2.25
N PHE A 132 -26.91 22.20 -3.19
CA PHE A 132 -25.53 22.64 -3.04
C PHE A 132 -24.82 22.79 -4.39
N ILE A 133 -23.86 23.70 -4.45
CA ILE A 133 -22.93 23.89 -5.56
C ILE A 133 -21.59 23.33 -5.10
N VAL A 134 -21.07 22.31 -5.79
CA VAL A 134 -19.79 21.69 -5.47
C VAL A 134 -18.93 21.64 -6.73
N GLU A 135 -17.71 22.10 -6.61
CA GLU A 135 -16.70 21.94 -7.66
C GLU A 135 -16.07 20.54 -7.52
N VAL A 136 -15.93 19.83 -8.63
CA VAL A 136 -15.35 18.48 -8.65
C VAL A 136 -14.27 18.37 -9.73
N CYS A 137 -13.27 17.54 -9.45
CA CYS A 137 -12.27 17.14 -10.43
C CYS A 137 -12.91 16.22 -11.47
N VAL A 138 -13.02 16.67 -12.72
CA VAL A 138 -13.42 15.81 -13.83
C VAL A 138 -12.15 15.22 -14.42
N LEU A 139 -11.96 13.94 -14.12
CA LEU A 139 -10.87 13.16 -14.65
C LEU A 139 -11.22 12.70 -16.05
N PRO A 140 -10.26 12.69 -16.99
CA PRO A 140 -10.45 12.01 -18.26
C PRO A 140 -10.57 10.53 -17.88
N GLY A 141 -11.79 9.99 -17.92
CA GLY A 141 -12.06 8.64 -17.42
C GLY A 141 -11.29 7.56 -18.19
N TYR A 142 -11.81 6.34 -18.21
CA TYR A 142 -11.16 5.23 -18.92
C TYR A 142 -11.10 5.40 -20.45
N SER A 143 -11.69 6.47 -21.00
CA SER A 143 -11.55 6.86 -22.41
C SER A 143 -10.16 7.37 -22.76
N ASN A 144 -9.36 7.84 -21.80
CA ASN A 144 -7.97 8.22 -22.05
C ASN A 144 -7.06 6.98 -22.01
N PRO A 145 -6.31 6.68 -23.09
CA PRO A 145 -5.46 5.50 -23.17
C PRO A 145 -4.41 5.45 -22.06
N PHE A 146 -3.88 6.61 -21.63
CA PHE A 146 -2.90 6.65 -20.54
C PHE A 146 -3.53 6.34 -19.18
N GLY A 147 -4.78 6.72 -18.96
CA GLY A 147 -5.52 6.36 -17.75
C GLY A 147 -5.79 4.85 -17.68
N ALA A 148 -6.22 4.26 -18.82
CA ALA A 148 -6.41 2.82 -18.93
C ALA A 148 -5.09 2.04 -18.75
N LEU A 149 -3.99 2.51 -19.34
CA LEU A 149 -2.68 1.89 -19.20
C LEU A 149 -2.16 1.93 -17.76
N LEU A 150 -2.32 3.07 -17.08
CA LEU A 150 -1.94 3.23 -15.67
C LEU A 150 -2.76 2.31 -14.76
N LEU A 151 -4.07 2.18 -15.01
CA LEU A 151 -4.92 1.23 -14.29
C LEU A 151 -4.48 -0.21 -14.53
N ALA A 152 -4.27 -0.59 -15.81
CA ALA A 152 -3.86 -1.93 -16.18
C ALA A 152 -2.53 -2.32 -15.52
N PHE A 153 -1.56 -1.41 -15.48
CA PHE A 153 -0.29 -1.63 -14.79
C PHE A 153 -0.49 -1.90 -13.29
N ASN A 154 -1.32 -1.11 -12.62
CA ASN A 154 -1.64 -1.31 -11.19
C ASN A 154 -2.39 -2.62 -10.92
N ILE A 155 -3.29 -3.02 -11.80
CA ILE A 155 -3.96 -4.33 -11.72
C ILE A 155 -2.96 -5.46 -11.88
N ILE A 156 -2.03 -5.36 -12.84
CA ILE A 156 -0.97 -6.37 -13.03
C ILE A 156 -0.10 -6.47 -11.77
N LEU A 157 0.32 -5.33 -11.19
CA LEU A 157 1.07 -5.33 -9.94
C LEU A 157 0.29 -6.01 -8.81
N PHE A 158 -0.99 -5.69 -8.67
CA PHE A 158 -1.86 -6.32 -7.67
C PHE A 158 -2.01 -7.82 -7.90
N CYS A 159 -2.21 -8.28 -9.13
CA CYS A 159 -2.33 -9.70 -9.47
C CYS A 159 -1.04 -10.45 -9.18
N VAL A 160 0.13 -9.89 -9.53
CA VAL A 160 1.44 -10.49 -9.24
C VAL A 160 1.68 -10.55 -7.73
N ALA A 161 1.37 -9.48 -7.00
CA ALA A 161 1.47 -9.44 -5.54
C ALA A 161 0.57 -10.51 -4.90
N SER A 162 -0.69 -10.61 -5.35
CA SER A 162 -1.68 -11.57 -4.85
C SER A 162 -1.27 -13.01 -5.13
N TYR A 163 -0.79 -13.29 -6.36
CA TYR A 163 -0.30 -14.61 -6.74
C TYR A 163 0.88 -15.04 -5.87
N LEU A 164 1.89 -14.18 -5.71
CA LEU A 164 3.05 -14.50 -4.88
C LEU A 164 2.65 -14.67 -3.41
N ALA A 165 1.80 -13.78 -2.88
CA ALA A 165 1.29 -13.88 -1.52
C ALA A 165 0.55 -15.21 -1.29
N PHE A 166 -0.27 -15.64 -2.25
CA PHE A 166 -0.98 -16.92 -2.20
C PHE A 166 -0.02 -18.11 -2.19
N VAL A 167 0.94 -18.15 -3.13
CA VAL A 167 1.94 -19.24 -3.20
C VAL A 167 2.79 -19.31 -1.94
N THR A 168 3.13 -18.17 -1.33
CA THR A 168 3.91 -18.14 -0.09
C THR A 168 3.10 -18.40 1.17
N ARG A 169 1.77 -18.46 1.11
CA ARG A 169 0.93 -18.59 2.30
C ARG A 169 1.27 -19.86 3.09
N GLU A 170 1.47 -20.98 2.42
CA GLU A 170 1.78 -22.27 3.06
C GLU A 170 3.16 -22.32 3.74
N ALA A 171 4.04 -21.37 3.44
CA ALA A 171 5.33 -21.22 4.10
C ALA A 171 5.20 -20.75 5.57
N GLU A 172 3.97 -20.53 6.04
CA GLU A 172 3.60 -20.06 7.38
C GLU A 172 4.24 -20.88 8.50
N VAL A 173 4.33 -22.21 8.33
CA VAL A 173 4.85 -23.13 9.35
C VAL A 173 6.27 -22.76 9.81
N LEU A 174 7.07 -22.10 8.96
CA LEU A 174 8.44 -21.71 9.32
C LEU A 174 8.58 -20.28 9.87
N VAL A 175 7.74 -19.33 9.45
CA VAL A 175 8.04 -17.89 9.66
C VAL A 175 6.85 -17.12 10.27
N ASN A 176 5.62 -17.64 10.28
CA ASN A 176 4.40 -16.95 10.75
C ASN A 176 4.19 -15.53 10.15
N GLU A 177 4.95 -15.14 9.11
CA GLU A 177 4.86 -13.82 8.48
C GLU A 177 4.18 -13.83 7.10
N SER A 178 3.98 -15.01 6.50
CA SER A 178 3.45 -15.16 5.15
C SER A 178 1.95 -14.91 5.03
N ILE A 179 1.20 -14.94 6.14
CA ILE A 179 -0.24 -14.64 6.14
C ILE A 179 -0.50 -13.15 5.84
N PHE A 180 0.38 -12.24 6.28
CA PHE A 180 0.10 -10.80 6.22
C PHE A 180 0.00 -10.28 4.79
N PRO A 181 0.93 -10.61 3.87
CA PRO A 181 0.78 -10.25 2.46
C PRO A 181 -0.55 -10.75 1.86
N SER A 182 -0.96 -11.97 2.20
CA SER A 182 -2.23 -12.54 1.72
C SER A 182 -3.43 -11.75 2.24
N GLN A 183 -3.47 -11.45 3.54
CA GLN A 183 -4.55 -10.65 4.15
C GLN A 183 -4.64 -9.24 3.55
N ILE A 184 -3.49 -8.59 3.30
CA ILE A 184 -3.46 -7.27 2.65
C ILE A 184 -4.03 -7.38 1.24
N CYS A 185 -3.55 -8.33 0.43
CA CYS A 185 -4.04 -8.53 -0.93
C CYS A 185 -5.54 -8.85 -0.98
N THR A 186 -6.04 -9.72 -0.10
CA THR A 186 -7.48 -10.04 -0.04
C THR A 186 -8.32 -8.82 0.35
N THR A 187 -7.82 -7.99 1.26
CA THR A 187 -8.52 -6.77 1.69
C THR A 187 -8.60 -5.76 0.55
N PHE A 188 -7.49 -5.49 -0.13
CA PHE A 188 -7.46 -4.59 -1.29
C PHE A 188 -8.30 -5.13 -2.45
N GLY A 189 -8.27 -6.44 -2.71
CA GLY A 189 -9.09 -7.08 -3.73
C GLY A 189 -10.58 -6.96 -3.44
N PHE A 190 -10.99 -7.26 -2.20
CA PHE A 190 -12.39 -7.15 -1.78
C PHE A 190 -12.88 -5.69 -1.84
N LEU A 191 -12.10 -4.75 -1.30
CA LEU A 191 -12.43 -3.33 -1.38
C LEU A 191 -12.48 -2.85 -2.82
N GLY A 192 -11.54 -3.25 -3.68
CA GLY A 192 -11.55 -2.90 -5.10
C GLY A 192 -12.80 -3.42 -5.82
N MET A 193 -13.19 -4.68 -5.59
CA MET A 193 -14.38 -5.28 -6.20
C MET A 193 -15.69 -4.63 -5.74
N VAL A 194 -15.76 -4.11 -4.51
CA VAL A 194 -16.98 -3.48 -3.97
C VAL A 194 -17.01 -1.98 -4.26
N VAL A 195 -15.90 -1.29 -4.00
CA VAL A 195 -15.83 0.18 -4.03
C VAL A 195 -15.78 0.72 -5.46
N LEU A 196 -15.08 0.06 -6.40
CA LEU A 196 -14.98 0.55 -7.78
C LEU A 196 -16.36 0.59 -8.49
N PRO A 197 -17.20 -0.47 -8.43
CA PRO A 197 -18.55 -0.41 -9.01
C PRO A 197 -19.46 0.59 -8.31
N VAL A 198 -19.34 0.73 -6.98
CA VAL A 198 -20.15 1.70 -6.23
C VAL A 198 -19.78 3.13 -6.64
N LEU A 199 -18.48 3.42 -6.80
CA LEU A 199 -18.01 4.73 -7.25
C LEU A 199 -18.42 5.02 -8.70
N SER A 200 -18.48 4.02 -9.58
CA SER A 200 -18.85 4.23 -10.98
C SER A 200 -20.33 4.59 -11.19
N VAL A 201 -21.21 4.19 -10.27
CA VAL A 201 -22.66 4.50 -10.33
C VAL A 201 -23.06 5.67 -9.42
N SER A 202 -22.24 6.02 -8.43
CA SER A 202 -22.53 7.10 -7.49
C SER A 202 -22.47 8.47 -8.18
N GLU A 203 -23.39 9.37 -7.82
CA GLU A 203 -23.37 10.75 -8.30
C GLU A 203 -22.12 11.50 -7.79
N PRO A 204 -21.50 12.36 -8.62
CA PRO A 204 -20.36 13.17 -8.21
C PRO A 204 -20.72 14.12 -7.07
N GLY A 205 -19.91 14.12 -6.00
CA GLY A 205 -20.11 15.00 -4.85
C GLY A 205 -19.64 14.40 -3.54
N HIS A 206 -20.23 14.83 -2.43
CA HIS A 206 -19.84 14.44 -1.07
C HIS A 206 -19.91 12.92 -0.83
N ASN A 207 -20.89 12.23 -1.42
CA ASN A 207 -21.06 10.78 -1.24
C ASN A 207 -19.85 9.99 -1.77
N GLN A 208 -19.32 10.36 -2.95
CA GLN A 208 -18.11 9.74 -3.50
C GLN A 208 -16.91 9.96 -2.59
N ILE A 209 -16.75 11.17 -2.03
CA ILE A 209 -15.66 11.50 -1.11
C ILE A 209 -15.76 10.64 0.16
N TYR A 210 -16.96 10.45 0.72
CA TYR A 210 -17.15 9.62 1.91
C TYR A 210 -16.91 8.14 1.63
N ILE A 211 -17.39 7.61 0.51
CA ILE A 211 -17.17 6.21 0.11
C ILE A 211 -15.67 5.96 -0.10
N TYR A 212 -15.00 6.84 -0.84
CA TYR A 212 -13.57 6.75 -1.07
C TYR A 212 -12.78 6.86 0.24
N GLY A 213 -13.08 7.88 1.07
CA GLY A 213 -12.42 8.11 2.34
C GLY A 213 -12.56 6.93 3.30
N THR A 214 -13.77 6.38 3.44
CA THR A 214 -14.02 5.20 4.28
C THR A 214 -13.27 3.96 3.77
N ALA A 215 -13.26 3.72 2.45
CA ALA A 215 -12.51 2.63 1.85
C ALA A 215 -10.99 2.73 2.13
N VAL A 216 -10.41 3.92 1.93
CA VAL A 216 -8.99 4.20 2.24
C VAL A 216 -8.69 3.96 3.73
N TRP A 217 -9.57 4.41 4.61
CA TRP A 217 -9.41 4.22 6.06
C TRP A 217 -9.47 2.74 6.45
N ILE A 218 -10.43 1.97 5.92
CA ILE A 218 -10.56 0.54 6.19
C ILE A 218 -9.33 -0.21 5.67
N ALA A 219 -8.92 0.05 4.41
CA ALA A 219 -7.73 -0.55 3.81
C ALA A 219 -6.48 -0.27 4.66
N GLY A 220 -6.30 0.99 5.06
CA GLY A 220 -5.19 1.41 5.91
C GLY A 220 -5.21 0.74 7.28
N LEU A 221 -6.37 0.66 7.93
CA LEU A 221 -6.50 0.09 9.28
C LEU A 221 -6.12 -1.38 9.27
N ILE A 222 -6.70 -2.15 8.33
CA ILE A 222 -6.47 -3.59 8.23
C ILE A 222 -5.00 -3.86 7.87
N THR A 223 -4.43 -3.09 6.93
CA THR A 223 -3.01 -3.20 6.57
C THR A 223 -2.10 -2.95 7.77
N MET A 224 -2.36 -1.88 8.53
CA MET A 224 -1.58 -1.54 9.72
C MET A 224 -1.70 -2.60 10.82
N VAL A 225 -2.92 -3.08 11.08
CA VAL A 225 -3.16 -4.15 12.07
C VAL A 225 -2.45 -5.44 11.66
N ALA A 226 -2.58 -5.85 10.40
CA ALA A 226 -1.96 -7.07 9.87
C ALA A 226 -0.43 -7.02 9.94
N ILE A 227 0.19 -5.84 9.83
CA ILE A 227 1.66 -5.69 9.89
C ILE A 227 2.16 -5.51 11.33
N VAL A 228 1.53 -4.62 12.10
CA VAL A 228 2.04 -4.16 13.40
C VAL A 228 1.74 -5.16 14.51
N VAL A 229 0.51 -5.70 14.58
CA VAL A 229 0.08 -6.54 15.71
C VAL A 229 0.92 -7.81 15.84
N PRO A 230 1.14 -8.60 14.78
CA PRO A 230 1.93 -9.84 14.90
C PRO A 230 3.38 -9.57 15.30
N LYS A 231 3.95 -8.46 14.83
CA LYS A 231 5.31 -8.02 15.19
C LYS A 231 5.41 -7.57 16.64
N ALA A 232 4.44 -6.80 17.11
CA ALA A 232 4.38 -6.39 18.51
C ALA A 232 4.28 -7.62 19.44
N ILE A 233 3.46 -8.61 19.08
CA ILE A 233 3.34 -9.88 19.82
C ILE A 233 4.68 -10.63 19.85
N SER A 234 5.35 -10.76 18.70
CA SER A 234 6.66 -11.44 18.62
C SER A 234 7.73 -10.73 19.45
N ILE A 235 7.80 -9.39 19.40
CA ILE A 235 8.75 -8.60 20.19
C ILE A 235 8.51 -8.79 21.69
N ARG A 236 7.24 -8.81 22.12
CA ARG A 236 6.87 -9.06 23.52
C ARG A 236 7.26 -10.47 23.97
N ALA A 237 6.99 -11.47 23.15
CA ALA A 237 7.34 -12.87 23.44
C ALA A 237 8.87 -13.06 23.55
N ASP A 238 9.64 -12.46 22.65
CA ASP A 238 11.11 -12.53 22.68
C ASP A 238 11.69 -11.82 23.90
N THR A 239 11.09 -10.70 24.33
CA THR A 239 11.53 -9.98 25.52
C THR A 239 11.27 -10.78 26.80
N LYS A 240 10.10 -11.44 26.90
CA LYS A 240 9.80 -12.32 28.04
C LYS A 240 10.80 -13.48 28.16
N ARG A 241 11.11 -14.15 27.04
CA ARG A 241 12.09 -15.25 27.00
C ARG A 241 13.49 -14.84 27.44
N ILE A 242 13.90 -13.60 27.16
CA ILE A 242 15.21 -13.08 27.58
C ILE A 242 15.19 -12.88 29.11
N ASN A 243 14.15 -12.25 29.65
CA ASN A 243 14.04 -12.00 31.08
C ASN A 243 13.98 -13.30 31.90
N ASP A 244 13.23 -14.31 31.43
CA ASP A 244 13.11 -15.60 32.12
C ASP A 244 14.46 -16.34 32.21
N LYS A 245 15.37 -16.13 31.25
CA LYS A 245 16.73 -16.71 31.30
C LYS A 245 17.65 -16.02 32.32
N PHE A 246 17.40 -14.76 32.65
CA PHE A 246 18.22 -14.01 33.61
C PHE A 246 17.79 -14.23 35.06
N VAL A 247 16.61 -14.77 35.32
CA VAL A 247 16.13 -15.07 36.69
C VAL A 247 16.70 -16.39 37.24
N ILE A 248 17.29 -17.22 36.37
CA ILE A 248 17.84 -18.54 36.72
C ILE A 248 19.37 -18.51 36.94
N LEU A 249 19.99 -17.33 36.85
CA LEU A 249 21.42 -17.10 37.09
C LEU A 249 21.60 -16.18 38.31
#